data_AF-A0A6L8G8B0-F1
#
_entry.id   AF-A0A6L8G8B0-F1
#
_cell.length_a   1.000
_cell.length_b   1.000
_cell.length_c   1.000
_cell.angle_alpha   90.00
_cell.angle_beta   90.00
_cell.angle_gamma   90.00
#
_symmetry.space_group_name_H-M   'P 1'
#
loop_
_entity.id
_entity.type
_entity.pdbx_description
1 polymer ?
#
loop_
_entity_poly.entity_id
_entity_poly.type
_entity_poly.pdbx_seq_one_letter_code
_entity_poly.pdbx_strand_id
1 'polypeptide(L)'
;MALKKEYEDIPGTLVFDADRGREGYHLNQFCISLRRQENRDAFNADEGAYLDRYPMTAEQRQAVVDRDWNRLLELGGNIYYTSKLGANDGITFQQLAGLMTGMGNEAYRKMMVEGGRSPEGNRYQHEWDEEGET
;
A
#
# COMPACT_ATOMS: atom_id res chain seq x y z
N MET A 1 -4.74 9.83 26.35
CA MET A 1 -5.51 8.90 25.49
C MET A 1 -5.46 9.47 24.08
N ALA A 2 -5.12 8.65 23.09
CA ALA A 2 -5.23 9.08 21.70
C ALA A 2 -6.70 9.43 21.43
N LEU A 3 -6.95 10.51 20.68
CA LEU A 3 -8.30 10.84 20.23
C LEU A 3 -8.84 9.66 19.39
N LYS A 4 -10.10 9.29 19.61
CA LYS A 4 -10.79 8.34 18.73
C LYS A 4 -10.77 8.89 17.31
N LYS A 5 -10.27 8.09 16.37
CA LYS A 5 -10.16 8.46 14.97
C LYS A 5 -11.36 7.87 14.24
N GLU A 6 -12.36 8.71 13.93
CA GLU A 6 -13.62 8.25 13.29
C GLU A 6 -13.39 7.48 11.98
N TYR A 7 -12.30 7.75 11.26
CA TYR A 7 -11.94 7.03 10.05
C TYR A 7 -11.42 5.59 10.27
N GLU A 8 -11.17 5.16 11.51
CA GLU A 8 -10.86 3.76 11.82
C GLU A 8 -12.07 2.84 11.61
N ASP A 9 -13.27 3.40 11.51
CA ASP A 9 -14.50 2.68 11.20
C ASP A 9 -14.70 2.44 9.69
N ILE A 10 -13.77 2.88 8.83
CA ILE A 10 -13.89 2.66 7.38
C ILE A 10 -13.25 1.31 7.01
N PRO A 11 -14.02 0.33 6.53
CA PRO A 11 -13.51 -1.01 6.26
C PRO A 11 -12.49 -1.02 5.12
N GLY A 12 -11.44 -1.82 5.28
CA GLY A 12 -10.37 -1.97 4.29
C GLY A 12 -9.61 -0.68 3.94
N THR A 13 -9.69 0.36 4.78
CA THR A 13 -9.10 1.67 4.49
C THR A 13 -8.13 2.10 5.57
N LEU A 14 -6.89 2.37 5.17
CA LEU A 14 -5.85 2.92 6.04
C LEU A 14 -5.65 4.40 5.73
N VAL A 15 -6.29 5.28 6.51
CA VAL A 15 -6.14 6.73 6.32
C VAL A 15 -4.73 7.17 6.72
N PHE A 16 -4.04 7.81 5.79
CA PHE A 16 -2.69 8.32 5.98
C PHE A 16 -2.69 9.63 6.76
N ASP A 17 -2.65 9.51 8.09
CA ASP A 17 -2.60 10.63 9.02
C ASP A 17 -1.16 10.97 9.46
N ALA A 18 -1.03 11.86 10.44
CA ALA A 18 0.27 12.28 10.96
C ALA A 18 1.04 11.16 11.67
N ASP A 19 0.36 10.19 12.30
CA ASP A 19 1.03 9.11 13.01
C ASP A 19 1.60 8.08 12.03
N ARG A 20 0.81 7.67 11.02
CA ARG A 20 1.30 6.82 9.92
C ARG A 20 2.41 7.50 9.12
N GLY A 21 2.31 8.81 8.92
CA GLY A 21 3.35 9.58 8.25
C GLY A 21 4.69 9.57 8.99
N ARG A 22 4.68 9.54 10.33
CA ARG A 22 5.89 9.38 11.14
C ARG A 22 6.42 7.95 11.08
N GLU A 23 5.53 6.96 11.23
CA GLU A 23 5.89 5.53 11.19
C GLU A 23 6.56 5.14 9.86
N GLY A 24 5.96 5.55 8.74
CA GLY A 24 6.44 5.21 7.41
C GLY A 24 7.39 6.21 6.79
N TYR A 25 7.93 7.19 7.53
CA TYR A 25 8.72 8.27 6.94
C TYR A 25 9.87 7.74 6.05
N HIS A 26 10.70 6.84 6.58
CA HIS A 26 11.84 6.29 5.85
C HIS A 26 11.42 5.38 4.69
N LEU A 27 10.35 4.58 4.87
CA LEU A 27 9.77 3.78 3.80
C LEU A 27 9.29 4.66 2.64
N ASN A 28 8.54 5.72 2.94
CA ASN A 28 8.05 6.66 1.93
C ASN A 28 9.22 7.38 1.24
N GLN A 29 10.25 7.81 2.00
CA GLN A 29 11.46 8.43 1.43
C GLN A 29 12.28 7.49 0.54
N PHE A 30 12.28 6.18 0.84
CA PHE A 30 12.81 5.16 -0.07
C PHE A 30 11.98 5.14 -1.36
N CYS A 31 10.68 4.90 -1.27
CA CYS A 31 9.85 4.75 -2.45
C CYS A 31 9.92 5.99 -3.38
N ILE A 32 9.93 7.20 -2.81
CA ILE A 32 9.98 8.44 -3.61
C ILE A 32 11.33 8.71 -4.28
N SER A 33 12.40 8.07 -3.82
CA SER A 33 13.72 8.17 -4.45
C SER A 33 13.73 7.52 -5.83
N LEU A 34 12.91 6.47 -6.02
CA LEU A 34 12.77 5.70 -7.26
C LEU A 34 12.14 6.51 -8.41
N ARG A 35 11.73 7.76 -8.16
CA ARG A 35 11.36 8.70 -9.24
C ARG A 35 12.54 8.98 -10.18
N ARG A 36 13.78 8.91 -9.70
CA ARG A 36 14.99 9.15 -10.50
C ARG A 36 15.51 7.85 -11.11
N GLN A 37 15.93 7.88 -12.38
CA GLN A 37 16.45 6.70 -13.08
C GLN A 37 17.70 6.13 -12.40
N GLU A 38 18.66 6.98 -12.02
CA GLU A 38 19.89 6.58 -11.30
C GLU A 38 19.62 5.77 -10.03
N ASN A 39 18.52 6.07 -9.33
CA ASN A 39 18.12 5.37 -8.12
C ASN A 39 17.47 4.03 -8.43
N ARG A 40 16.69 3.95 -9.52
CA ARG A 40 16.13 2.69 -10.02
C ARG A 40 17.25 1.74 -10.43
N ASP A 41 18.22 2.23 -11.19
CA ASP A 41 19.35 1.43 -11.65
C ASP A 41 20.14 0.87 -10.46
N ALA A 42 20.39 1.69 -9.43
CA ALA A 42 21.08 1.26 -8.22
C ALA A 42 20.26 0.27 -7.38
N PHE A 43 18.95 0.50 -7.23
CA PHE A 43 18.05 -0.41 -6.51
C PHE A 43 17.94 -1.76 -7.23
N ASN A 44 17.76 -1.76 -8.54
CA ASN A 44 17.61 -2.97 -9.35
C ASN A 44 18.92 -3.78 -9.45
N ALA A 45 20.07 -3.14 -9.27
CA ALA A 45 21.36 -3.83 -9.22
C ALA A 45 21.56 -4.62 -7.92
N ASP A 46 21.13 -4.06 -6.79
CA ASP A 46 21.17 -4.70 -5.48
C ASP A 46 20.14 -4.05 -4.54
N GLU A 47 18.97 -4.68 -4.43
CA GLU A 47 17.87 -4.15 -3.61
C GLU A 47 18.30 -4.03 -2.14
N GLY A 48 18.99 -5.05 -1.61
CA GLY A 48 19.40 -5.09 -0.20
C GLY A 48 20.35 -3.96 0.16
N ALA A 49 21.41 -3.77 -0.63
CA ALA A 49 22.38 -2.71 -0.41
C ALA A 49 21.79 -1.31 -0.62
N TYR A 50 20.79 -1.16 -1.50
CA TYR A 50 20.09 0.11 -1.68
C TYR A 50 19.18 0.43 -0.48
N LEU A 51 18.46 -0.58 0.03
CA LEU A 51 17.59 -0.44 1.20
C LEU A 51 18.38 -0.14 2.49
N ASP A 52 19.63 -0.59 2.62
CA ASP A 52 20.51 -0.25 3.77
C ASP A 52 20.73 1.25 3.95
N ARG A 53 20.47 2.07 2.93
CA ARG A 53 20.59 3.54 2.99
C ARG A 53 19.45 4.20 3.75
N TYR A 54 18.37 3.48 4.01
CA TYR A 54 17.17 3.97 4.67
C TYR A 54 16.99 3.26 6.00
N PRO A 55 16.87 4.00 7.13
CA PRO A 55 16.67 3.40 8.45
C PRO A 55 15.21 2.96 8.63
N MET A 56 14.81 1.96 7.85
CA MET A 56 13.51 1.29 7.93
C MET A 56 13.53 0.20 9.00
N THR A 57 12.35 -0.18 9.50
CA THR A 57 12.23 -1.38 10.31
C THR A 57 12.48 -2.64 9.48
N ALA A 58 12.81 -3.75 10.13
CA ALA A 58 12.98 -5.04 9.45
C ALA A 58 11.71 -5.44 8.68
N GLU A 59 10.53 -5.18 9.24
CA GLU A 59 9.24 -5.47 8.62
C GLU A 59 8.98 -4.59 7.39
N GLN A 60 9.31 -3.30 7.44
CA GLN A 60 9.20 -2.40 6.28
C GLN A 60 10.11 -2.85 5.14
N ARG A 61 11.36 -3.20 5.46
CA ARG A 61 12.31 -3.75 4.48
C ARG A 61 11.76 -5.03 3.86
N GLN A 62 11.27 -5.96 4.68
CA GLN A 62 10.76 -7.24 4.20
C GLN A 62 9.54 -7.04 3.30
N ALA A 63 8.60 -6.15 3.66
CA ALA A 63 7.44 -5.84 2.83
C ALA A 63 7.84 -5.25 1.46
N VAL A 64 8.93 -4.47 1.38
CA VAL A 64 9.49 -4.04 0.08
C VAL A 64 10.01 -5.22 -0.72
N VAL A 65 10.83 -6.08 -0.11
CA VAL A 65 11.43 -7.25 -0.79
C VAL A 65 10.35 -8.20 -1.32
N ASP A 66 9.34 -8.47 -0.50
CA ASP A 66 8.25 -9.39 -0.85
C ASP A 66 7.18 -8.76 -1.77
N ARG A 67 7.29 -7.44 -2.03
CA ARG A 67 6.28 -6.65 -2.74
C ARG A 67 4.89 -6.81 -2.12
N ASP A 68 4.83 -6.87 -0.79
CA ASP A 68 3.57 -6.94 -0.04
C ASP A 68 2.96 -5.54 0.07
N TRP A 69 2.17 -5.18 -0.94
CA TRP A 69 1.61 -3.84 -1.09
C TRP A 69 0.66 -3.44 0.05
N ASN A 70 -0.10 -4.38 0.61
CA ASN A 70 -0.97 -4.11 1.74
C ASN A 70 -0.14 -3.90 3.00
N ARG A 71 0.84 -4.78 3.25
CA ARG A 71 1.74 -4.64 4.40
C ARG A 71 2.54 -3.34 4.35
N LEU A 72 2.95 -2.89 3.17
CA LEU A 72 3.59 -1.60 2.99
C LEU A 72 2.72 -0.44 3.50
N LEU A 73 1.40 -0.45 3.23
CA LEU A 73 0.48 0.59 3.74
C LEU A 73 0.23 0.45 5.24
N GLU A 74 0.10 -0.77 5.74
CA GLU A 74 -0.05 -1.05 7.17
C GLU A 74 1.12 -0.47 7.98
N LEU A 75 2.33 -0.59 7.45
CA LEU A 75 3.59 -0.11 8.04
C LEU A 75 3.89 1.38 7.78
N GLY A 76 2.85 2.17 7.51
CA GLY A 76 2.93 3.62 7.32
C GLY A 76 3.29 4.06 5.90
N GLY A 77 3.35 3.15 4.94
CA GLY A 77 3.46 3.50 3.53
C GLY A 77 2.23 4.28 3.06
N ASN A 78 2.44 5.28 2.21
CA ASN A 78 1.35 5.95 1.51
C ASN A 78 1.33 5.49 0.04
N ILE A 79 0.14 5.24 -0.51
CA ILE A 79 -0.01 4.70 -1.87
C ILE A 79 0.66 5.57 -2.95
N TYR A 80 0.69 6.90 -2.79
CA TYR A 80 1.38 7.78 -3.75
C TYR A 80 2.89 7.70 -3.64
N TYR A 81 3.44 7.17 -2.57
CA TYR A 81 4.86 6.88 -2.42
C TYR A 81 5.14 5.45 -2.92
N THR A 82 4.48 4.44 -2.36
CA THR A 82 4.70 3.02 -2.69
C THR A 82 4.44 2.69 -4.16
N SER A 83 3.56 3.43 -4.83
CA SER A 83 3.37 3.32 -6.29
C SER A 83 4.63 3.58 -7.12
N LYS A 84 5.69 4.21 -6.57
CA LYS A 84 6.96 4.42 -7.29
C LYS A 84 7.79 3.14 -7.33
N LEU A 85 7.67 2.28 -6.32
CA LEU A 85 8.18 0.91 -6.37
C LEU A 85 7.39 0.10 -7.40
N GLY A 86 6.06 0.17 -7.37
CA GLY A 86 5.23 -0.48 -8.39
C GLY A 86 5.58 -0.03 -9.81
N ALA A 87 5.78 1.27 -10.04
CA ALA A 87 6.19 1.80 -11.33
C ALA A 87 7.61 1.38 -11.73
N ASN A 88 8.54 1.22 -10.77
CA ASN A 88 9.86 0.66 -11.02
C ASN A 88 9.76 -0.78 -11.54
N ASP A 89 8.82 -1.56 -11.02
CA ASP A 89 8.55 -2.93 -11.44
C ASP A 89 7.67 -3.01 -12.71
N GLY A 90 7.34 -1.87 -13.33
CA GLY A 90 6.49 -1.81 -14.52
C GLY A 90 5.00 -2.07 -14.25
N ILE A 91 4.56 -2.01 -12.99
CA ILE A 91 3.18 -2.22 -12.57
C ILE A 91 2.40 -0.92 -12.71
N THR A 92 1.29 -0.97 -13.45
CA THR A 92 0.34 0.15 -13.55
C THR A 92 -0.46 0.31 -12.27
N PHE A 93 -1.01 1.51 -12.03
CA PHE A 93 -1.80 1.78 -10.83
C PHE A 93 -3.06 0.88 -10.71
N GLN A 94 -3.69 0.53 -11.83
CA GLN A 94 -4.82 -0.40 -11.86
C GLN A 94 -4.40 -1.81 -11.43
N GLN A 95 -3.27 -2.31 -11.93
CA GLN A 95 -2.75 -3.62 -11.55
C GLN A 95 -2.40 -3.66 -10.07
N LEU A 96 -1.78 -2.60 -9.55
CA LEU A 96 -1.46 -2.47 -8.14
C LEU A 96 -2.73 -2.56 -7.26
N ALA A 97 -3.78 -1.82 -7.61
CA ALA A 97 -5.07 -1.92 -6.92
C ALA A 97 -5.65 -3.34 -6.99
N GLY A 98 -5.60 -3.99 -8.16
CA GLY A 98 -6.05 -5.39 -8.32
C GLY A 98 -5.28 -6.39 -7.45
N LEU A 99 -3.97 -6.22 -7.30
CA LEU A 99 -3.14 -7.04 -6.40
C LEU A 99 -3.58 -6.87 -4.94
N MET A 100 -3.81 -5.63 -4.50
CA MET A 100 -4.18 -5.32 -3.12
C MET A 100 -5.56 -5.85 -2.73
N THR A 101 -6.47 -6.01 -3.70
CA THR A 101 -7.78 -6.65 -3.46
C THR A 101 -7.74 -8.17 -3.44
N GLY A 102 -6.65 -8.81 -3.87
CA GLY A 102 -6.58 -10.26 -4.07
C GLY A 102 -7.34 -10.80 -5.29
N MET A 103 -8.12 -9.97 -5.99
CA MET A 103 -8.88 -10.38 -7.19
C MET A 103 -7.98 -10.69 -8.39
N GLY A 104 -6.79 -10.12 -8.43
CA GLY A 104 -5.93 -10.13 -9.62
C GLY A 104 -6.40 -9.15 -10.71
N ASN A 105 -5.56 -8.94 -11.73
CA ASN A 105 -5.73 -7.86 -12.69
C ASN A 105 -6.99 -7.99 -13.56
N GLU A 106 -7.27 -9.19 -14.10
CA GLU A 106 -8.39 -9.37 -15.03
C GLU A 106 -9.74 -9.19 -14.35
N ALA A 107 -9.96 -9.85 -13.21
CA ALA A 107 -11.20 -9.73 -12.45
C ALA A 107 -11.41 -8.30 -11.92
N TYR A 108 -10.34 -7.66 -11.42
CA TYR A 108 -10.40 -6.26 -11.00
C TYR A 108 -10.78 -5.34 -12.17
N ARG A 109 -10.14 -5.50 -13.34
CA ARG A 109 -10.46 -4.71 -14.54
C ARG A 109 -11.91 -4.90 -14.97
N LYS A 110 -12.41 -6.13 -14.96
CA LYS A 110 -13.81 -6.43 -15.28
C LYS A 110 -14.75 -5.71 -14.32
N MET A 111 -14.53 -5.83 -13.01
CA MET A 111 -15.30 -5.13 -11.98
C MET A 111 -15.32 -3.61 -12.21
N MET A 112 -14.17 -3.00 -12.57
CA MET A 112 -14.10 -1.56 -12.87
C MET A 112 -14.93 -1.17 -14.11
N VAL A 113 -14.98 -2.02 -15.13
CA VAL A 113 -15.82 -1.79 -16.33
C VAL A 113 -17.32 -1.98 -16.04
N GLU A 114 -17.66 -2.86 -15.10
CA GLU A 114 -19.05 -3.17 -14.70
C GLU A 114 -19.65 -2.14 -13.72
N GLY A 115 -18.90 -1.08 -13.37
CA GLY A 115 -19.39 0.01 -12.52
C GLY A 115 -18.60 0.22 -11.23
N GLY A 116 -17.60 -0.61 -10.95
CA GLY A 116 -16.77 -0.50 -9.75
C GLY A 116 -17.33 -1.26 -8.55
N ARG A 117 -16.56 -1.26 -7.44
CA ARG A 117 -16.99 -1.89 -6.18
C ARG A 117 -18.12 -1.08 -5.57
N SER A 118 -19.21 -1.74 -5.21
CA SER A 118 -20.35 -1.11 -4.55
C SER A 118 -19.94 -0.55 -3.17
N PRO A 119 -20.41 0.66 -2.80
CA PRO A 119 -20.25 1.17 -1.44
C PRO A 119 -21.23 0.53 -0.45
N GLU A 120 -22.24 -0.22 -0.89
CA GLU A 120 -23.14 -0.96 0.00
C GLU A 120 -22.34 -2.08 0.72
N GLY A 121 -22.51 -2.20 2.04
CA GLY A 121 -21.75 -3.16 2.87
C GLY A 121 -20.27 -2.81 3.06
N ASN A 122 -19.84 -1.60 2.70
CA ASN A 122 -18.42 -1.20 2.65
C ASN A 122 -18.17 0.23 3.16
N ARG A 123 -19.09 0.76 3.98
CA ARG A 123 -19.01 2.11 4.56
C ARG A 123 -18.50 2.07 5.98
N TYR A 124 -18.89 1.06 6.75
CA TYR A 124 -18.60 0.95 8.18
C TYR A 124 -18.12 -0.45 8.55
N GLN A 125 -17.26 -0.57 9.56
CA GLN A 125 -16.67 -1.87 9.93
C GLN A 125 -17.71 -2.89 10.40
N HIS A 126 -18.75 -2.44 11.11
CA HIS A 126 -19.81 -3.35 11.57
C HIS A 126 -20.55 -4.06 10.42
N GLU A 127 -20.56 -3.49 9.20
CA GLU A 127 -21.14 -4.15 8.03
C GLU A 127 -20.33 -5.41 7.62
N TRP A 128 -19.03 -5.47 7.93
CA TRP A 128 -18.18 -6.65 7.72
C TRP A 128 -18.26 -7.65 8.87
N ASP A 129 -18.47 -7.17 10.09
CA ASP A 129 -18.64 -8.02 11.27
C ASP A 129 -19.94 -8.83 11.18
N GLU A 130 -21.03 -8.23 10.70
CA GLU A 130 -22.34 -8.88 10.52
C GLU A 130 -22.34 -9.92 9.37
N GLU A 131 -21.55 -9.72 8.31
CA GLU A 131 -21.40 -10.69 7.21
C GLU A 131 -20.57 -11.93 7.62
N GLY A 132 -19.72 -11.82 8.65
CA GLY A 132 -18.91 -12.92 9.16
C GLY A 132 -19.64 -13.92 10.07
N GLU A 133 -20.88 -13.62 10.48
CA GLU A 133 -21.71 -14.45 11.36
C GLU A 133 -22.70 -15.38 10.61
N THR A 134 -22.71 -15.37 9.28
CA THR A 134 -23.51 -16.27 8.41
C THR A 134 -22.65 -17.26 7.63
#